data_AF-D8Q0A4-F1
#
_entry.id   AF-D8Q0A4-F1
#
_cell.length_a   1.000
_cell.length_b   1.000
_cell.length_c   1.000
_cell.angle_alpha   90.00
_cell.angle_beta   90.00
_cell.angle_gamma   90.00
#
_symmetry.space_group_name_H-M   'P 1'
#
loop_
_entity.id
_entity.type
_entity.pdbx_description
1 polymer ?
#
loop_
_entity_poly.entity_id
_entity_poly.type
_entity_poly.pdbx_seq_one_letter_code
_entity_poly.pdbx_strand_id
1 'polypeptide(L)' 'EEWEKFWEMSGRDLRAAGLPVKDRRYILWCMEKYRQGVSPSEIAHDPKPKKTIRGWGPKVQNGKRIR' A
#
# COMPACT_ATOMS: atom_id res chain seq x y z
N GLU A 1 13.51 -14.31 16.99
CA GLU A 1 14.72 -13.85 16.27
C GLU A 1 14.40 -13.18 14.93
N GLU A 2 13.56 -13.77 14.07
CA GLU A 2 13.20 -13.15 12.78
C GLU A 2 12.51 -11.77 12.90
N TRP A 3 11.75 -11.56 13.98
CA TRP A 3 11.04 -10.29 14.18
C TRP A 3 11.99 -9.12 14.43
N GLU A 4 12.97 -9.27 15.33
CA GLU A 4 13.98 -8.24 15.57
C GLU A 4 14.80 -7.96 14.31
N LYS A 5 15.17 -9.02 13.58
CA LYS A 5 15.88 -8.89 12.30
C LYS A 5 15.08 -8.09 11.27
N PHE A 6 13.75 -8.24 11.23
CA PHE A 6 12.90 -7.43 10.37
C PHE A 6 12.99 -5.93 10.69
N TRP A 7 13.09 -5.56 11.97
CA TRP A 7 13.21 -4.16 12.39
C TRP A 7 14.55 -3.51 12.05
N GLU A 8 15.57 -4.33 11.78
CA GLU A 8 16.89 -3.91 11.31
C GLU A 8 17.00 -3.85 9.77
N MET A 9 16.02 -4.38 9.04
CA MET A 9 16.08 -4.44 7.58
C MET A 9 16.09 -3.04 6.95
N SER A 10 17.01 -2.85 6.01
CA SER A 10 17.07 -1.65 5.17
C SER A 10 16.24 -1.81 3.89
N GLY A 11 16.03 -0.70 3.18
CA GLY A 11 15.37 -0.74 1.88
C GLY A 11 16.09 -1.60 0.82
N ARG A 12 17.39 -1.88 0.99
CA ARG A 12 18.15 -2.79 0.13
C ARG A 12 17.82 -4.25 0.42
N ASP A 13 17.68 -4.59 1.71
CA ASP A 13 17.33 -5.95 2.15
C ASP A 13 15.91 -6.30 1.70
N LEU A 14 14.98 -5.35 1.85
CA LEU A 14 13.62 -5.50 1.34
C LEU A 14 13.57 -5.63 -0.20
N ARG A 15 14.51 -5.02 -0.93
CA ARG A 15 14.63 -5.20 -2.38
C ARG A 15 15.13 -6.61 -2.71
N ALA A 16 16.12 -7.12 -1.98
CA ALA A 16 16.62 -8.49 -2.15
C ALA A 16 15.53 -9.53 -1.84
N ALA A 17 14.64 -9.24 -0.89
CA ALA A 17 13.45 -10.03 -0.59
C ALA A 17 12.34 -9.96 -1.66
N GLY A 18 12.53 -9.20 -2.75
CA GLY A 18 11.60 -9.16 -3.88
C GLY A 18 10.44 -8.18 -3.75
N LEU A 19 10.38 -7.36 -2.69
CA LEU A 19 9.31 -6.37 -2.52
C LEU A 19 9.42 -5.27 -3.59
N PRO A 20 8.32 -4.80 -4.20
CA PRO A 20 8.34 -3.69 -5.14
C PRO A 20 8.55 -2.34 -4.43
N VAL A 21 8.96 -1.32 -5.19
CA VAL A 21 9.39 0.00 -4.63
C VAL A 21 8.34 0.64 -3.72
N LYS A 22 7.05 0.55 -4.10
CA LYS A 22 5.95 1.15 -3.34
C LYS A 22 5.83 0.50 -1.96
N ASP A 23 5.83 -0.82 -1.92
CA ASP A 23 5.65 -1.59 -0.69
C ASP A 23 6.83 -1.37 0.26
N ARG A 24 8.07 -1.33 -0.26
CA ARG A 24 9.25 -1.02 0.56
C ARG A 24 9.18 0.35 1.21
N ARG A 25 8.77 1.38 0.47
CA ARG A 25 8.61 2.75 1.00
C ARG A 25 7.52 2.79 2.06
N TYR A 26 6.41 2.10 1.82
CA TYR A 26 5.30 2.03 2.76
C TYR A 26 5.69 1.33 4.06
N ILE A 27 6.33 0.16 3.98
CA ILE A 27 6.79 -0.60 5.15
C ILE A 27 7.74 0.25 6.01
N LEU A 28 8.78 0.84 5.42
CA LEU A 28 9.75 1.66 6.16
C LEU A 28 9.09 2.90 6.79
N TRP A 29 8.14 3.51 6.10
CA TRP A 29 7.38 4.63 6.65
C TRP A 29 6.50 4.19 7.83
N CYS A 30 5.82 3.05 7.75
CA CYS A 30 5.05 2.50 8.85
C CYS A 30 5.91 2.16 10.07
N MET A 31 7.09 1.58 9.86
CA MET A 31 8.05 1.29 10.93
C MET A 31 8.52 2.56 11.63
N GLU A 32 8.80 3.62 10.87
CA GLU A 32 9.18 4.92 11.44
C GLU A 32 8.04 5.56 12.23
N LYS A 33 6.80 5.45 11.75
CA LYS A 33 5.63 5.92 12.49
C LYS A 33 5.37 5.15 13.78
N TYR A 34 5.58 3.83 13.75
CA TYR A 34 5.51 3.00 14.93
C TYR A 34 6.57 3.39 15.98
N ARG A 35 7.81 3.68 15.54
CA ARG A 35 8.88 4.19 16.43
C ARG A 35 8.54 5.55 17.05
N GLN A 36 7.73 6.36 16.36
CA GLN A 36 7.19 7.63 16.87
C GLN A 36 5.99 7.46 17.82
N GLY A 37 5.57 6.22 18.10
CA GLY A 37 4.45 5.92 19.01
C GLY A 37 3.07 5.94 18.35
N VAL A 38 2.99 6.03 17.01
CA VAL A 38 1.71 5.99 16.29
C VAL A 38 1.27 4.55 16.07
N SER A 39 0.01 4.25 16.33
CA SER A 39 -0.52 2.90 16.12
C SER A 39 -0.54 2.54 14.62
N PRO A 40 -0.10 1.33 14.21
CA PRO A 40 -0.18 0.87 12.82
C PRO A 40 -1.59 0.91 12.24
N SER A 41 -2.63 0.75 13.09
CA SER A 41 -4.02 0.79 12.67
C SER A 41 -4.47 2.18 12.19
N GLU A 42 -3.86 3.24 12.69
CA GLU A 42 -4.20 4.63 12.32
C GLU A 42 -3.57 5.05 10.99
N ILE A 43 -2.46 4.42 10.62
CA ILE A 43 -1.69 4.73 9.42
C ILE A 43 -1.93 3.74 8.28
N ALA A 44 -2.59 2.61 8.57
CA ALA A 44 -2.84 1.57 7.59
C ALA A 44 -3.69 2.12 6.44
N HIS A 45 -3.19 1.99 5.21
CA HIS A 45 -3.99 2.33 4.04
C HIS A 45 -5.13 1.34 3.87
N ASP A 46 -6.34 1.86 3.82
CA ASP A 46 -7.50 1.07 3.45
C ASP A 46 -7.33 0.48 2.05
N PRO A 47 -7.82 -0.76 1.82
CA PRO A 47 -7.83 -1.34 0.50
C PRO A 47 -8.62 -0.43 -0.43
N LYS A 48 -8.03 -0.09 -1.59
CA LYS A 48 -8.72 0.72 -2.58
C LYS A 48 -10.04 0.03 -2.96
N PRO A 49 -11.18 0.75 -2.89
CA PRO A 49 -12.45 0.15 -3.26
C PRO A 49 -12.37 -0.32 -4.71
N LYS A 50 -12.93 -1.50 -4.98
CA LYS A 50 -13.00 -2.04 -6.33
C LYS A 50 -13.70 -1.03 -7.23
N LYS A 51 -13.08 -0.68 -8.36
CA LYS A 51 -13.70 0.22 -9.34
C LYS A 51 -15.03 -0.38 -9.81
N THR A 52 -16.14 0.28 -9.48
CA THR A 52 -17.49 -0.10 -9.91
C THR A 52 -17.69 0.11 -11.40
N ILE A 53 -17.14 1.22 -11.94
CA ILE A 53 -17.28 1.59 -13.35
C ILE A 53 -15.88 1.73 -13.95
N ARG A 54 -15.60 0.99 -15.03
CA ARG A 54 -14.28 0.99 -15.71
C ARG A 54 -14.19 1.89 -16.94
N GLY A 55 -15.33 2.40 -17.44
CA GLY A 55 -15.40 3.30 -18.59
C GLY A 55 -15.66 4.76 -18.19
N TRP A 56 -15.04 5.69 -18.90
CA TRP A 56 -15.23 7.13 -18.73
C TRP A 56 -15.72 7.71 -20.06
N GLY A 57 -16.83 8.46 -20.02
CA GLY A 57 -17.31 9.23 -21.17
C GLY A 57 -18.83 9.21 -21.30
N PRO A 58 -19.41 10.09 -22.15
CA PRO A 58 -20.86 10.22 -22.32
C PRO A 58 -21.54 8.91 -22.72
N LYS A 59 -20.81 8.05 -23.43
CA LYS A 59 -21.26 6.74 -23.91
C LYS A 59 -21.31 5.67 -22.81
N VAL A 60 -20.70 5.89 -21.64
CA VAL A 60 -20.71 4.94 -20.52
C VAL A 60 -21.09 5.70 -19.25
N GLN A 61 -22.39 5.72 -18.93
CA GLN A 61 -22.88 6.23 -17.64
C GLN A 61 -23.31 5.06 -16.76
N ASN A 62 -22.98 5.12 -15.47
CA ASN A 62 -23.37 4.10 -14.47
C ASN A 62 -22.99 2.65 -14.86
N GLY A 63 -21.87 2.46 -15.56
CA GLY A 63 -21.42 1.13 -16.02
C GLY A 63 -22.21 0.54 -17.18
N LYS A 64 -23.19 1.27 -17.73
CA LYS A 64 -23.96 0.87 -18.91
C LYS A 64 -23.52 1.70 -20.12
N ARG A 65 -23.37 1.04 -21.27
CA ARG A 65 -23.10 1.72 -22.53
C ARG A 65 -24.41 2.31 -23.07
N ILE A 66 -24.50 3.63 -23.14
CA ILE A 66 -25.61 4.37 -23.72
C ILE A 66 -25.35 4.53 -25.22
N ARG A 67 -26.38 4.38 -26.06
CA ARG A 67 -26.32 4.49 -27.52
C ARG A 67 -26.99 5.76 -27.99
#